data_AF-A0AAU6EJI8-F1
#
_entry.id   AF-A0AAU6EJI8-F1
#
_cell.length_a   1.000
_cell.length_b   1.000
_cell.length_c   1.000
_cell.angle_alpha   90.00
_cell.angle_beta   90.00
_cell.angle_gamma   90.00
#
_symmetry.space_group_name_H-M   'P 1'
#
loop_
_entity.id
_entity.type
_entity.pdbx_description
1 polymer ?
#
loop_
_entity_poly.entity_id
_entity_poly.type
_entity_poly.pdbx_seq_one_letter_code
_entity_poly.pdbx_strand_id
1 'polypeptide(L)'
;MDVRDPQQEQYIHLVRLGWDLRVLGVPTSLVVPATGPPVLELMSTAEVRVRVQVTRRACGWAFVWRPWWSVLWRRGEWVWAEADNAADMIVSAVAG
;
A
#
# COMPACT_ATOMS: atom_id res chain seq x y z
N MET A 1 -21.93 -17.96 6.74
CA MET A 1 -21.07 -16.85 6.25
C MET A 1 -19.68 -17.15 6.75
N ASP A 2 -18.77 -17.47 5.84
CA ASP A 2 -17.37 -17.72 6.17
C ASP A 2 -16.77 -16.36 6.55
N VAL A 3 -16.57 -16.11 7.84
CA VAL A 3 -15.92 -14.89 8.33
C VAL A 3 -14.47 -15.03 7.94
N ARG A 4 -14.10 -14.48 6.77
CA ARG A 4 -12.69 -14.46 6.34
C ARG A 4 -11.85 -13.85 7.45
N ASP A 5 -10.72 -14.48 7.74
CA ASP A 5 -9.71 -13.93 8.63
C ASP A 5 -9.37 -12.51 8.14
N PRO A 6 -9.38 -11.48 9.01
CA PRO A 6 -8.96 -10.13 8.66
C PRO A 6 -7.63 -10.08 7.88
N GLN A 7 -6.66 -10.97 8.19
CA GLN A 7 -5.39 -11.03 7.47
C GLN A 7 -5.56 -11.53 6.02
N GLN A 8 -6.49 -12.45 5.77
CA GLN A 8 -6.80 -12.92 4.43
C GLN A 8 -7.45 -11.80 3.60
N GLU A 9 -8.34 -11.00 4.21
CA GLU A 9 -8.92 -9.83 3.53
C GLU A 9 -7.86 -8.78 3.21
N GLN A 10 -6.94 -8.50 4.15
CA GLN A 10 -5.79 -7.63 3.93
C GLN A 10 -4.92 -8.13 2.76
N TYR A 11 -4.61 -9.42 2.73
CA TYR A 11 -3.84 -10.04 1.65
C TYR A 11 -4.51 -9.83 0.29
N ILE A 12 -5.82 -10.10 0.18
CA ILE A 12 -6.56 -9.95 -1.07
C ILE A 12 -6.52 -8.50 -1.57
N HIS A 13 -6.69 -7.53 -0.67
CA HIS A 13 -6.62 -6.11 -1.04
C HIS A 13 -5.23 -5.69 -1.53
N LEU A 14 -4.17 -6.16 -0.87
CA LEU A 14 -2.81 -5.87 -1.30
C LEU A 14 -2.46 -6.55 -2.63
N VAL A 15 -2.98 -7.75 -2.90
CA VAL A 15 -2.84 -8.43 -4.21
C VAL A 15 -3.51 -7.60 -5.31
N ARG A 16 -4.74 -7.11 -5.07
CA ARG A 16 -5.45 -6.26 -6.03
C ARG A 16 -4.69 -4.97 -6.32
N LEU A 17 -4.29 -4.26 -5.28
CA LEU A 17 -3.49 -3.05 -5.43
C LEU A 17 -2.17 -3.34 -6.15
N GLY A 18 -1.48 -4.42 -5.81
CA GLY A 18 -0.24 -4.82 -6.46
C GLY A 18 -0.41 -5.10 -7.95
N TRP A 19 -1.56 -5.67 -8.35
CA TRP A 19 -1.90 -5.87 -9.74
C TRP A 19 -2.15 -4.54 -10.47
N ASP A 20 -2.94 -3.65 -9.89
CA ASP A 20 -3.22 -2.33 -10.47
C ASP A 20 -1.92 -1.52 -10.66
N LEU A 21 -1.05 -1.51 -9.66
CA LEU A 21 0.27 -0.88 -9.73
C LEU A 21 1.17 -1.49 -10.81
N ARG A 22 1.11 -2.82 -10.99
CA ARG A 22 1.87 -3.50 -12.04
C ARG A 22 1.39 -3.15 -13.44
N VAL A 23 0.07 -3.00 -13.64
CA VAL A 23 -0.51 -2.50 -14.90
C VAL A 23 0.00 -1.07 -15.19
N LEU A 24 0.22 -0.26 -14.16
CA LEU A 24 0.79 1.08 -14.24
C LEU A 24 2.33 1.10 -14.31
N GLY A 25 2.98 -0.06 -14.44
CA GLY A 25 4.43 -0.17 -14.61
C GLY A 25 5.24 -0.02 -13.31
N VAL A 26 4.61 -0.01 -12.14
CA VAL A 26 5.30 0.07 -10.85
C VAL A 26 5.71 -1.32 -10.38
N PRO A 27 7.01 -1.60 -10.17
CA PRO A 27 7.46 -2.86 -9.59
C PRO A 27 7.01 -2.98 -8.14
N THR A 28 6.33 -4.07 -7.81
CA THR A 28 5.82 -4.35 -6.46
C THR A 28 6.21 -5.75 -5.99
N SER A 29 6.31 -5.92 -4.68
CA SER A 29 6.56 -7.20 -4.01
C SER A 29 5.63 -7.33 -2.82
N LEU A 30 4.83 -8.40 -2.78
CA LEU A 30 3.97 -8.69 -1.64
C LEU A 30 4.73 -9.51 -0.60
N VAL A 31 4.85 -8.98 0.60
CA VAL A 31 5.55 -9.61 1.71
C VAL A 31 4.52 -10.10 2.74
N VAL A 32 4.58 -11.40 3.03
CA VAL A 32 3.75 -12.05 4.05
C VAL A 32 4.68 -12.52 5.17
N PRO A 33 4.84 -11.73 6.24
CA PRO A 33 5.75 -12.09 7.33
C PRO A 33 5.18 -13.26 8.16
N ALA A 34 6.05 -14.00 8.84
CA ALA A 34 5.64 -15.08 9.74
C ALA A 34 4.79 -14.57 10.94
N THR A 35 4.94 -13.28 11.29
CA THR A 35 4.13 -12.60 12.29
C THR A 35 3.80 -11.18 11.82
N GLY A 36 2.57 -10.73 12.08
CA GLY A 36 2.09 -9.41 11.68
C GLY A 36 1.34 -9.39 10.34
N PRO A 37 0.82 -8.22 9.94
CA PRO A 37 0.01 -8.09 8.73
C PRO A 37 0.87 -8.17 7.45
N PRO A 38 0.29 -8.64 6.33
CA PRO A 38 0.94 -8.55 5.03
C PRO A 38 1.19 -7.09 4.63
N VAL A 39 2.23 -6.85 3.85
CA VAL A 39 2.59 -5.52 3.34
C VAL A 39 2.99 -5.59 1.88
N LEU A 40 2.64 -4.54 1.11
CA LEU A 40 3.12 -4.38 -0.26
C LEU A 40 4.35 -3.47 -0.25
N GLU A 41 5.48 -3.99 -0.69
CA GLU A 41 6.71 -3.23 -0.87
C GLU A 41 6.83 -2.76 -2.32
N LEU A 42 7.29 -1.52 -2.49
CA LEU A 42 7.58 -0.93 -3.79
C LEU A 42 8.82 -0.04 -3.69
N MET A 43 9.52 0.12 -4.80
CA MET A 43 10.70 0.99 -4.88
C MET A 43 10.32 2.31 -5.52
N SER A 44 10.66 3.43 -4.88
CA SER A 44 10.56 4.74 -5.50
C SER A 44 11.64 4.93 -6.57
N THR A 45 11.44 5.93 -7.43
CA THR A 45 12.47 6.49 -8.34
C THR A 45 13.77 6.84 -7.61
N ALA A 46 13.68 7.39 -6.40
CA ALA A 46 14.81 7.70 -5.53
C ALA A 46 15.43 6.48 -4.81
N GLU A 47 15.15 5.25 -5.25
CA GLU A 47 15.58 3.99 -4.63
C GLU A 47 15.14 3.81 -3.16
N VAL A 48 14.12 4.56 -2.71
CA VAL A 48 13.57 4.44 -1.36
C VAL A 48 12.47 3.38 -1.36
N ARG A 49 12.58 2.42 -0.44
CA ARG A 49 11.55 1.41 -0.24
C ARG A 49 10.34 2.03 0.45
N VAL A 50 9.19 1.95 -0.22
CA VAL A 50 7.88 2.32 0.33
C VAL A 50 7.14 1.05 0.73
N ARG A 51 6.53 1.09 1.91
CA ARG A 51 5.69 0.01 2.44
C ARG A 51 4.25 0.48 2.53
N VAL A 52 3.37 -0.24 1.86
CA VAL A 52 1.93 -0.01 1.88
C VAL A 52 1.29 -1.08 2.74
N GLN A 53 0.49 -0.64 3.70
CA GLN A 53 -0.34 -1.49 4.53
C GLN A 53 -1.80 -1.25 4.17
N VAL A 54 -2.67 -2.18 4.55
CA VAL A 54 -4.11 -2.03 4.38
C VAL A 54 -4.79 -2.22 5.73
N THR A 55 -5.74 -1.33 6.02
CA THR A 55 -6.46 -1.31 7.30
C THR A 55 -7.94 -1.11 7.09
N ARG A 56 -8.73 -1.70 7.99
CA ARG A 56 -10.19 -1.63 7.94
C ARG A 56 -10.65 -0.35 8.64
N ARG A 57 -11.52 0.40 7.97
CA ARG A 57 -12.18 1.60 8.49
C ARG A 57 -13.69 1.41 8.53
N ALA A 58 -14.40 2.38 9.12
CA ALA A 58 -15.87 2.35 9.22
C ALA A 58 -16.57 2.25 7.85
N CYS A 59 -15.99 2.87 6.82
CA CYS A 59 -16.58 2.95 5.48
C CYS A 59 -15.97 1.98 4.44
N GLY A 60 -15.01 1.13 4.84
CA GLY A 60 -14.32 0.26 3.88
C GLY A 60 -12.87 -0.04 4.24
N TRP A 61 -12.05 -0.22 3.23
CA TRP A 61 -10.63 -0.53 3.35
C TRP A 61 -9.80 0.65 2.86
N ALA A 62 -8.81 1.02 3.65
CA ALA A 62 -7.89 2.08 3.32
C ALA A 62 -6.46 1.56 3.24
N PHE A 63 -5.73 2.04 2.24
CA PHE A 63 -4.30 1.83 2.10
C PHE A 63 -3.55 2.95 2.79
N VAL A 64 -2.48 2.60 3.49
CA VAL A 64 -1.68 3.53 4.28
C VAL A 64 -0.20 3.32 4.02
N TRP A 65 0.52 4.40 3.72
CA TRP A 65 1.95 4.35 3.43
C TRP A 65 2.65 5.65 3.82
N ARG A 66 3.98 5.60 3.88
CA ARG A 66 4.84 6.78 4.01
C ARG A 66 5.53 7.05 2.67
N PRO A 67 5.21 8.16 1.99
CA PRO A 67 5.90 8.52 0.77
C PRO A 67 7.31 9.04 1.08
N TRP A 68 8.25 8.89 0.14
CA TRP A 68 9.65 9.30 0.33
C TRP A 68 9.78 10.79 0.70
N TRP A 69 8.97 11.66 0.08
CA TRP A 69 8.99 13.09 0.33
C TRP A 69 8.50 13.45 1.75
N SER A 70 7.72 12.59 2.42
CA SER A 70 7.31 12.82 3.81
C SER A 70 8.51 12.79 4.77
N VAL A 71 9.59 12.10 4.40
CA VAL A 71 10.84 12.10 5.17
C VAL A 71 11.54 13.45 5.07
N LEU A 72 11.45 14.11 3.91
CA LEU A 72 12.18 15.34 3.60
C LEU A 72 11.42 16.61 3.99
N TRP A 73 10.10 16.66 3.77
CA TRP A 73 9.32 17.89 3.85
C TRP A 73 8.29 17.92 4.99
N ARG A 74 7.69 16.76 5.34
CA ARG A 74 6.65 16.64 6.37
C ARG A 74 6.89 15.42 7.25
N ARG A 75 7.93 15.53 8.09
CA ARG A 75 8.52 14.44 8.87
C ARG A 75 7.46 13.48 9.47
N GLY A 76 7.25 12.36 8.77
CA GLY A 76 6.48 11.23 9.27
C GLY A 76 4.98 11.25 8.97
N GLU A 77 4.48 12.13 8.10
CA GLU A 77 3.08 12.05 7.66
C GLU A 77 2.81 10.73 6.92
N TRP A 78 1.73 10.08 7.32
CA TRP A 78 1.17 8.92 6.62
C TRP A 78 0.12 9.39 5.64
N VAL A 79 0.18 8.89 4.42
CA VAL A 79 -0.88 9.08 3.42
C VAL A 79 -1.87 7.94 3.53
N TRP A 80 -3.15 8.29 3.42
CA TRP A 80 -4.26 7.35 3.42
C TRP A 80 -5.00 7.50 2.09
N ALA A 81 -5.32 6.38 1.46
CA ALA A 81 -6.17 6.34 0.28
C ALA A 81 -7.25 5.29 0.45
N GLU A 82 -8.46 5.59 -0.01
CA GLU A 82 -9.51 4.59 -0.12
C GLU A 82 -9.16 3.63 -1.26
N ALA A 83 -9.79 2.45 -1.28
CA ALA A 83 -9.37 1.41 -2.20
C ALA A 83 -9.40 1.84 -3.69
N ASP A 84 -10.39 2.65 -4.05
CA ASP A 84 -10.66 3.03 -5.44
C ASP A 84 -9.64 4.03 -6.02
N ASN A 85 -8.92 4.79 -5.18
CA ASN A 85 -7.98 5.82 -5.63
C ASN A 85 -6.52 5.56 -5.21
N ALA A 86 -6.25 4.43 -4.56
CA ALA A 86 -4.94 4.16 -3.99
C ALA A 86 -3.83 4.00 -5.03
N ALA A 87 -4.11 3.32 -6.15
CA ALA A 87 -3.11 3.08 -7.19
C ALA A 87 -2.58 4.40 -7.79
N ASP A 88 -3.50 5.31 -8.15
CA ASP A 88 -3.16 6.61 -8.74
C ASP A 88 -2.36 7.48 -7.75
N MET A 89 -2.79 7.51 -6.48
CA MET A 89 -2.10 8.27 -5.44
C MET A 89 -0.68 7.74 -5.16
N ILE A 90 -0.51 6.42 -5.16
CA ILE A 90 0.80 5.79 -4.96
C ILE A 90 1.71 6.07 -6.16
N VAL A 91 1.22 5.94 -7.39
CA VAL A 91 2.00 6.23 -8.61
C VAL A 91 2.49 7.67 -8.61
N SER A 92 1.62 8.63 -8.29
CA SER A 92 2.01 10.04 -8.18
C SER A 92 3.09 10.27 -7.12
N ALA A 93 3.03 9.56 -6.01
CA ALA A 93 4.05 9.66 -4.95
C ALA A 93 5.38 8.97 -5.30
N VAL A 94 5.36 7.97 -6.18
CA VAL A 94 6.50 7.12 -6.55
C VAL A 94 7.27 7.65 -7.75
N ALA A 95 6.58 8.28 -8.70
CA ALA A 95 7.17 8.82 -9.93
C ALA A 95 7.87 10.19 -9.76
N GLY A 96 7.73 10.82 -8.59
CA GLY A 96 8.36 12.11 -8.26
C GLY A 96 9.86 12.05 -8.05
#